data_AF-A0AAF0J3M4-F1
#
_entry.id   AF-A0AAF0J3M4-F1
#
_cell.length_a   1.000
_cell.length_b   1.000
_cell.length_c   1.000
_cell.angle_alpha   90.00
_cell.angle_beta   90.00
_cell.angle_gamma   90.00
#
_symmetry.space_group_name_H-M   'P 1'
#
loop_
_entity.id
_entity.type
_entity.pdbx_description
1 polymer ?
#
loop_
_entity_poly.entity_id
_entity_poly.type
_entity_poly.pdbx_seq_one_letter_code
_entity_poly.pdbx_strand_id
1 'polypeptide(L)'
;MSHARYALSEDEDAPAPAPPVLASEPVKHADVDDDRPAIHRLTHAWLNERGSPELLPWPGDLVDTVMDQLQQQQAILDSLTSDTATSDEEHFRLNLVQLDADRCRWLLRSFLRTRLDKVEKNASYIVRERSEQVRLSDMELGYAKRYAQLLADHLSTSVLQFLPESMRGLDDPAPGTSMPNAPGGMLAAPSLDTPVFVYGKEDGGSLTLPDAV
;
A
#
# COMPACT_ATOMS: atom_id res chain seq x y z
N MET A 1 57.62 21.94 -3.06
CA MET A 1 57.17 21.09 -1.95
C MET A 1 56.41 21.98 -0.98
N SER A 2 55.08 21.98 -1.06
CA SER A 2 54.20 22.88 -0.30
C SER A 2 53.59 22.09 0.86
N HIS A 3 53.85 22.53 2.09
CA HIS A 3 53.33 21.90 3.32
C HIS A 3 51.84 22.20 3.47
N ALA A 4 50.99 21.17 3.48
CA ALA A 4 49.60 21.27 3.90
C ALA A 4 49.55 21.39 5.43
N ARG A 5 48.92 22.47 5.94
CA ARG A 5 48.59 22.63 7.35
C ARG A 5 47.19 22.04 7.58
N TYR A 6 47.11 20.92 8.29
CA TYR A 6 45.86 20.47 8.89
C TYR A 6 45.64 21.28 10.18
N ALA A 7 44.58 22.07 10.21
CA ALA A 7 44.07 22.67 11.44
C ALA A 7 42.97 21.73 11.97
N LEU A 8 43.27 21.02 13.06
CA LEU A 8 42.27 20.34 13.88
C LEU A 8 41.69 21.41 14.80
N SER A 9 40.45 21.83 14.56
CA SER A 9 39.69 22.63 15.53
C SER A 9 39.12 21.67 16.57
N GLU A 10 39.76 21.64 17.73
CA GLU A 10 39.15 21.18 18.97
C GLU A 10 38.19 22.27 19.42
N ASP A 11 36.88 22.10 19.25
CA ASP A 11 35.87 22.84 20.03
C ASP A 11 34.51 22.12 19.98
N GLU A 12 34.06 21.80 21.20
CA GLU A 12 32.69 21.64 21.71
C GLU A 12 31.80 20.45 21.29
N ASP A 13 31.65 19.58 22.29
CA ASP A 13 30.57 18.62 22.56
C ASP A 13 29.19 19.32 22.55
N ALA A 14 28.63 19.52 21.34
CA ALA A 14 27.26 19.97 21.17
C ALA A 14 26.34 18.76 20.97
N PRO A 15 25.23 18.61 21.73
CA PRO A 15 24.30 17.51 21.54
C PRO A 15 23.71 17.59 20.13
N ALA A 16 23.77 16.48 19.41
CA ALA A 16 23.26 16.37 18.04
C ALA A 16 21.83 16.93 17.96
N PRO A 17 21.51 17.78 16.97
CA PRO A 17 20.13 18.24 16.80
C PRO A 17 19.25 17.02 16.55
N ALA A 18 18.15 16.92 17.31
CA ALA A 18 17.16 15.88 17.10
C ALA A 18 16.77 15.83 15.62
N PRO A 19 16.58 14.64 15.02
CA PRO A 19 16.16 14.54 13.64
C PRO A 19 14.89 15.37 13.46
N PRO A 20 14.79 16.17 12.38
CA PRO A 20 13.59 16.94 12.14
C PRO A 20 12.42 15.97 12.10
N VAL A 21 11.47 16.17 13.01
CA VAL A 21 10.17 15.50 12.94
C VAL A 21 9.61 15.92 11.59
N LEU A 22 9.61 15.00 10.62
CA LEU A 22 8.85 15.18 9.39
C LEU A 22 7.42 15.38 9.86
N ALA A 23 6.97 16.63 9.89
CA ALA A 23 5.56 16.91 9.86
C ALA A 23 5.06 16.20 8.61
N SER A 24 4.19 15.21 8.78
CA SER A 24 3.45 14.61 7.70
C SER A 24 2.56 15.73 7.14
N GLU A 25 3.13 16.54 6.25
CA GLU A 25 2.32 17.38 5.38
C GLU A 25 1.33 16.42 4.71
N PRO A 26 0.03 16.72 4.73
CA PRO A 26 -0.93 15.90 4.02
C PRO A 26 -0.46 15.87 2.57
N VAL A 27 -0.10 14.68 2.09
CA VAL A 27 0.19 14.44 0.68
C VAL A 27 -1.01 14.99 -0.06
N LYS A 28 -0.83 16.16 -0.71
CA LYS A 28 -1.87 16.74 -1.54
C LYS A 28 -2.21 15.65 -2.54
N HIS A 29 -3.46 15.19 -2.53
CA HIS A 29 -3.97 14.31 -3.58
C HIS A 29 -3.72 15.03 -4.90
N ALA A 30 -2.66 14.64 -5.60
CA ALA A 30 -2.22 15.25 -6.86
C ALA A 30 -3.15 14.89 -8.03
N ASP A 31 -4.34 14.38 -7.74
CA ASP A 31 -5.24 13.73 -8.70
C ASP A 31 -6.39 14.63 -9.16
N VAL A 32 -6.34 15.95 -8.91
CA VAL A 32 -7.40 16.86 -9.37
C VAL A 32 -7.25 17.23 -10.86
N ASP A 33 -6.11 16.94 -11.49
CA ASP A 33 -5.81 17.38 -12.88
C ASP A 33 -5.05 16.33 -13.74
N ASP A 34 -5.21 15.02 -13.47
CA ASP A 34 -4.67 13.97 -14.35
C ASP A 34 -5.71 13.57 -15.43
N ASP A 35 -5.61 14.20 -16.59
CA ASP A 35 -6.45 13.98 -17.79
C ASP A 35 -6.28 12.61 -18.46
N ARG A 36 -5.41 11.74 -17.93
CA ARG A 36 -5.21 10.39 -18.46
C ARG A 36 -6.47 9.53 -18.30
N PRO A 37 -6.73 8.57 -19.22
CA PRO A 37 -7.84 7.66 -19.06
C PRO A 37 -7.76 6.89 -17.74
N ALA A 38 -8.91 6.62 -17.11
CA ALA A 38 -9.01 5.99 -15.80
C ALA A 38 -8.20 4.69 -15.70
N ILE A 39 -8.17 3.87 -16.76
CA ILE A 39 -7.39 2.63 -16.78
C ILE A 39 -5.86 2.86 -16.69
N HIS A 40 -5.35 3.94 -17.27
CA HIS A 40 -3.93 4.30 -17.17
C HIS A 40 -3.58 4.79 -15.77
N ARG A 41 -4.49 5.57 -15.16
CA ARG A 41 -4.36 6.00 -13.76
C ARG A 41 -4.38 4.80 -12.81
N LEU A 42 -5.26 3.83 -13.04
CA LEU A 42 -5.29 2.58 -12.27
C LEU A 42 -4.01 1.76 -12.46
N THR A 43 -3.44 1.75 -13.67
CA THR A 43 -2.14 1.09 -13.92
C THR A 43 -1.03 1.71 -13.07
N HIS A 44 -1.00 3.04 -12.95
CA HIS A 44 -0.05 3.74 -12.08
C HIS A 44 -0.31 3.43 -10.60
N ALA A 45 -1.56 3.50 -10.15
CA ALA A 45 -1.92 3.13 -8.79
C ALA A 45 -1.50 1.69 -8.46
N TRP A 46 -1.68 0.76 -9.40
CA TRP A 46 -1.25 -0.62 -9.27
C TRP A 46 0.27 -0.79 -9.16
N LEU A 47 1.04 -0.10 -10.01
CA LEU A 47 2.50 -0.14 -9.93
C LEU A 47 3.01 0.44 -8.61
N ASN A 48 2.46 1.58 -8.18
CA ASN A 48 2.84 2.22 -6.93
C ASN A 48 2.46 1.35 -5.72
N GLU A 49 1.27 0.74 -5.73
CA GLU A 49 0.85 -0.18 -4.68
C GLU A 49 1.79 -1.37 -4.61
N ARG A 50 2.19 -1.97 -5.74
CA ARG A 50 3.16 -3.07 -5.72
C ARG A 50 4.56 -2.67 -5.26
N GLY A 51 4.96 -1.43 -5.55
CA GLY A 51 6.28 -0.90 -5.22
C GLY A 51 6.41 -0.38 -3.80
N SER A 52 5.30 -0.04 -3.13
CA SER A 52 5.31 0.53 -1.78
C SER A 52 5.31 -0.57 -0.69
N PRO A 53 6.11 -0.44 0.38
CA PRO A 53 6.06 -1.36 1.53
C PRO A 53 4.82 -1.12 2.40
N GLU A 54 4.29 0.10 2.41
CA GLU A 54 3.07 0.47 3.14
C GLU A 54 1.83 0.41 2.26
N LEU A 55 0.65 0.40 2.88
CA LEU A 55 -0.61 0.47 2.16
C LEU A 55 -0.85 1.92 1.70
N LEU A 56 -1.11 2.12 0.41
CA LEU A 56 -1.39 3.45 -0.11
C LEU A 56 -2.87 3.84 0.13
N PRO A 57 -3.21 5.14 0.09
CA PRO A 57 -4.60 5.59 0.21
C PRO A 57 -5.52 4.96 -0.84
N TRP A 58 -6.72 4.55 -0.43
CA TRP A 58 -7.73 3.96 -1.30
C TRP A 58 -8.20 4.97 -2.38
N PRO A 59 -7.97 4.70 -3.68
CA PRO A 59 -8.41 5.58 -4.76
C PRO A 59 -9.84 5.23 -5.18
N GLY A 60 -10.83 5.47 -4.31
CA GLY A 60 -12.22 5.03 -4.48
C GLY A 60 -12.87 5.49 -5.79
N ASP A 61 -12.88 6.80 -6.03
CA ASP A 61 -13.50 7.38 -7.23
C ASP A 61 -12.92 6.80 -8.54
N LEU A 62 -11.61 6.53 -8.55
CA LEU A 62 -10.92 5.93 -9.69
C LEU A 62 -11.34 4.47 -9.90
N VAL A 63 -11.41 3.69 -8.83
CA VAL A 63 -11.84 2.29 -8.90
C VAL A 63 -13.29 2.18 -9.35
N ASP A 64 -14.16 3.02 -8.81
CA ASP A 64 -15.59 3.07 -9.18
C ASP A 64 -15.74 3.44 -10.65
N THR A 65 -15.02 4.47 -11.12
CA THR A 65 -15.00 4.87 -12.53
C THR A 65 -14.57 3.72 -13.45
N VAL A 66 -13.51 2.99 -13.11
CA VAL A 66 -13.05 1.85 -13.93
C VAL A 66 -14.06 0.70 -13.90
N MET A 67 -14.67 0.43 -12.75
CA MET A 67 -15.73 -0.59 -12.62
C MET A 67 -16.94 -0.26 -13.50
N ASP A 68 -17.40 0.99 -13.48
CA ASP A 68 -18.53 1.44 -14.29
C ASP A 68 -18.22 1.36 -15.78
N GLN A 69 -17.04 1.82 -16.19
CA GLN A 69 -16.58 1.71 -17.59
C GLN A 69 -16.53 0.26 -18.07
N LEU A 70 -16.03 -0.66 -17.24
CA LEU A 70 -15.98 -2.09 -17.57
C LEU A 70 -17.37 -2.72 -17.66
N GLN A 71 -18.30 -2.33 -16.78
CA GLN A 71 -19.69 -2.79 -16.84
C GLN A 71 -20.39 -2.30 -18.10
N GLN A 72 -20.24 -1.01 -18.42
CA GLN A 72 -20.80 -0.42 -19.65
C GLN A 72 -20.24 -1.09 -20.90
N GLN A 73 -18.92 -1.28 -20.97
CA GLN A 73 -18.28 -1.95 -22.10
C GLN A 73 -18.76 -3.39 -22.26
N GLN A 74 -18.94 -4.12 -21.15
CA GLN A 74 -19.49 -5.47 -21.19
C GLN A 74 -20.93 -5.48 -21.72
N ALA A 75 -21.79 -4.58 -21.27
CA ALA A 75 -23.17 -4.48 -21.75
C ALA A 75 -23.24 -4.21 -23.26
N ILE A 76 -22.35 -3.34 -23.78
CA ILE A 76 -22.25 -3.07 -25.22
C ILE A 76 -21.80 -4.33 -25.97
N LEU A 77 -20.75 -5.01 -25.49
CA LEU A 77 -20.26 -6.25 -26.09
C LEU A 77 -21.35 -7.33 -26.14
N ASP A 78 -22.09 -7.52 -25.06
CA ASP A 78 -23.17 -8.51 -24.97
C ASP A 78 -24.28 -8.19 -25.99
N SER A 79 -24.63 -6.91 -26.16
CA SER A 79 -25.63 -6.48 -27.12
C SER A 79 -25.20 -6.73 -28.58
N LEU A 80 -23.95 -6.39 -28.92
CA LEU A 80 -23.44 -6.50 -30.29
C LEU A 80 -23.12 -7.96 -30.67
N THR A 81 -22.69 -8.77 -29.70
CA THR A 81 -22.42 -10.20 -29.92
C THR A 81 -23.72 -11.00 -30.12
N SER A 82 -24.84 -10.52 -29.59
CA SER A 82 -26.15 -11.17 -29.77
C SER A 82 -26.77 -10.96 -31.15
N ASP A 83 -26.26 -9.99 -31.93
CA ASP A 83 -26.76 -9.70 -33.27
C ASP A 83 -26.13 -10.62 -34.33
N THR A 84 -26.91 -11.58 -34.81
CA THR A 84 -26.48 -12.60 -35.78
C THR A 84 -26.28 -12.07 -37.21
N ALA A 85 -26.59 -10.80 -37.46
CA ALA A 85 -26.41 -10.17 -38.77
C ALA A 85 -25.02 -9.55 -38.97
N THR A 86 -24.14 -9.60 -37.95
CA THR A 86 -22.79 -9.03 -38.02
C THR A 86 -21.88 -9.82 -38.96
N SER A 87 -21.03 -9.10 -39.69
CA SER A 87 -20.01 -9.69 -40.58
C SER A 87 -18.89 -10.38 -39.79
N ASP A 88 -18.15 -11.30 -40.41
CA ASP A 88 -16.98 -11.95 -39.79
C ASP A 88 -15.91 -10.94 -39.33
N GLU A 89 -15.77 -9.83 -40.05
CA GLU A 89 -14.84 -8.74 -39.69
C GLU A 89 -15.30 -8.02 -38.41
N GLU A 90 -16.59 -7.78 -38.24
CA GLU A 90 -17.15 -7.19 -37.02
C GLU A 90 -16.99 -8.13 -35.83
N HIS A 91 -17.23 -9.43 -36.02
CA HIS A 91 -16.96 -10.44 -34.99
C HIS A 91 -15.49 -10.44 -34.54
N PHE A 92 -14.55 -10.32 -35.48
CA PHE A 92 -13.13 -10.21 -35.14
C PHE A 92 -12.81 -8.96 -34.33
N ARG A 93 -13.39 -7.80 -34.70
CA ARG A 93 -13.22 -6.55 -33.95
C ARG A 93 -13.81 -6.64 -32.53
N LEU A 94 -14.99 -7.26 -32.38
CA LEU A 94 -15.63 -7.49 -31.08
C LEU A 94 -14.75 -8.36 -30.18
N ASN A 95 -14.15 -9.43 -30.73
CA ASN A 95 -13.22 -10.28 -29.99
C ASN A 95 -11.99 -9.51 -29.48
N LEU A 96 -11.47 -8.57 -30.26
CA LEU A 96 -10.35 -7.72 -29.83
C LEU A 96 -10.75 -6.80 -28.66
N VAL A 97 -11.93 -6.18 -28.75
CA VAL A 97 -12.45 -5.32 -27.68
C VAL A 97 -12.72 -6.14 -26.42
N GLN A 98 -13.23 -7.36 -26.54
CA GLN A 98 -13.44 -8.27 -25.42
C GLN A 98 -12.12 -8.66 -24.74
N LEU A 99 -11.09 -8.96 -25.53
CA LEU A 99 -9.74 -9.24 -25.02
C LEU A 99 -9.19 -8.05 -24.21
N ASP A 100 -9.37 -6.82 -24.70
CA ASP A 100 -8.91 -5.63 -23.99
C ASP A 100 -9.71 -5.37 -22.71
N ALA A 101 -11.04 -5.61 -22.71
CA ALA A 101 -11.85 -5.56 -21.49
C ALA A 101 -11.39 -6.59 -20.45
N ASP A 102 -11.01 -7.79 -20.88
CA ASP A 102 -10.45 -8.82 -20.00
C ASP A 102 -9.10 -8.43 -19.41
N ARG A 103 -8.23 -7.77 -20.17
CA ARG A 103 -6.96 -7.21 -19.66
C ARG A 103 -7.21 -6.15 -18.59
N CYS A 104 -8.20 -5.28 -18.80
CA CYS A 104 -8.57 -4.25 -17.83
C CYS A 104 -9.14 -4.87 -16.54
N ARG A 105 -10.01 -5.89 -16.68
CA ARG A 105 -10.51 -6.66 -15.53
C ARG A 105 -9.40 -7.39 -14.77
N TRP A 106 -8.43 -7.96 -15.48
CA TRP A 106 -7.26 -8.57 -14.86
C TRP A 106 -6.47 -7.55 -14.04
N LEU A 107 -6.24 -6.35 -14.60
CA LEU A 107 -5.50 -5.28 -13.91
C LEU A 107 -6.21 -4.88 -12.63
N LEU A 108 -7.53 -4.64 -12.68
CA LEU A 108 -8.31 -4.29 -11.49
C LEU A 108 -8.22 -5.39 -10.42
N ARG A 109 -8.38 -6.66 -10.79
CA ARG A 109 -8.24 -7.79 -9.85
C ARG A 109 -6.83 -7.88 -9.28
N SER A 110 -5.81 -7.61 -10.08
CA SER A 110 -4.40 -7.61 -9.66
C SER A 110 -4.12 -6.52 -8.64
N PHE A 111 -4.68 -5.32 -8.85
CA PHE A 111 -4.65 -4.21 -7.89
C PHE A 111 -5.30 -4.57 -6.56
N LEU A 112 -6.55 -5.04 -6.59
CA LEU A 112 -7.26 -5.41 -5.36
C LEU A 112 -6.56 -6.55 -4.60
N ARG A 113 -6.02 -7.56 -5.30
CA ARG A 113 -5.25 -8.64 -4.67
C ARG A 113 -3.95 -8.16 -4.02
N THR A 114 -3.25 -7.23 -4.66
CA THR A 114 -2.03 -6.63 -4.10
C THR A 114 -2.34 -5.91 -2.80
N ARG A 115 -3.45 -5.16 -2.75
CA ARG A 115 -3.90 -4.50 -1.53
C ARG A 115 -4.30 -5.48 -0.44
N LEU A 116 -5.07 -6.52 -0.77
CA LEU A 116 -5.47 -7.55 0.19
C LEU A 116 -4.27 -8.27 0.82
N ASP A 117 -3.24 -8.60 0.04
CA ASP A 117 -2.01 -9.20 0.55
C ASP A 117 -1.32 -8.32 1.61
N LYS A 118 -1.27 -7.00 1.39
CA LYS A 118 -0.75 -6.05 2.38
C LYS A 118 -1.65 -5.91 3.60
N VAL A 119 -2.97 -5.90 3.39
CA VAL A 119 -3.95 -5.82 4.48
C VAL A 119 -3.84 -7.02 5.40
N GLU A 120 -3.66 -8.23 4.86
CA GLU A 120 -3.48 -9.45 5.66
C GLU A 120 -2.18 -9.42 6.47
N LYS A 121 -1.07 -9.02 5.85
CA LYS A 121 0.25 -8.94 6.51
C LYS A 121 0.25 -7.95 7.69
N ASN A 122 -0.47 -6.84 7.56
CA ASN A 122 -0.48 -5.75 8.52
C ASN A 122 -1.81 -5.65 9.30
N ALA A 123 -2.64 -6.71 9.30
CA ALA A 123 -4.02 -6.62 9.78
C ALA A 123 -4.14 -6.12 11.23
N SER A 124 -3.34 -6.68 12.14
CA SER A 124 -3.34 -6.29 13.55
C SER A 124 -2.91 -4.83 13.75
N TYR A 125 -1.92 -4.37 12.96
CA TYR A 125 -1.48 -2.97 12.97
C TYR A 125 -2.57 -2.02 12.47
N ILE A 126 -3.22 -2.37 11.35
CA ILE A 126 -4.31 -1.56 10.75
C ILE A 126 -5.51 -1.44 11.70
N VAL A 127 -5.90 -2.53 12.39
CA VAL A 127 -7.04 -2.50 13.32
C VAL A 127 -6.79 -1.59 14.52
N ARG A 128 -5.54 -1.41 14.94
CA ARG A 128 -5.16 -0.54 16.04
C ARG A 128 -4.99 0.91 15.61
N GLU A 129 -4.34 1.14 14.47
CA GLU A 129 -3.92 2.46 14.06
C GLU A 129 -4.98 3.15 13.19
N ARG A 130 -5.54 4.27 13.66
CA ARG A 130 -6.63 4.96 12.95
C ARG A 130 -6.13 5.63 11.68
N SER A 131 -4.87 6.09 11.64
CA SER A 131 -4.30 6.69 10.44
C SER A 131 -4.29 5.73 9.25
N GLU A 132 -4.08 4.43 9.52
CA GLU A 132 -4.11 3.39 8.49
C GLU A 132 -5.53 3.06 8.04
N GLN A 133 -6.50 3.05 8.96
CA GLN A 133 -7.90 2.74 8.62
C GLN A 133 -8.48 3.69 7.58
N VAL A 134 -8.03 4.95 7.56
CA VAL A 134 -8.46 5.95 6.57
C VAL A 134 -7.95 5.63 5.15
N ARG A 135 -6.90 4.80 5.02
CA ARG A 135 -6.34 4.39 3.73
C ARG A 135 -7.06 3.20 3.09
N LEU A 136 -8.02 2.59 3.78
CA LEU A 136 -8.77 1.41 3.33
C LEU A 136 -10.16 1.80 2.81
N SER A 137 -10.69 0.99 1.90
CA SER A 137 -12.14 1.01 1.64
C SER A 137 -12.92 0.42 2.83
N ASP A 138 -14.22 0.71 2.93
CA ASP A 138 -15.09 0.14 3.98
C ASP A 138 -15.10 -1.40 3.95
N MET A 139 -15.05 -1.98 2.74
CA MET A 139 -14.98 -3.43 2.56
C MET A 139 -13.65 -4.01 3.01
N GLU A 140 -12.53 -3.35 2.67
CA GLU A 140 -11.18 -3.73 3.12
C GLU A 140 -11.06 -3.62 4.64
N LEU A 141 -11.57 -2.55 5.25
CA LEU A 141 -11.53 -2.35 6.70
C LEU A 141 -12.35 -3.43 7.43
N GLY A 142 -13.54 -3.74 6.90
CA GLY A 142 -14.34 -4.85 7.41
C GLY A 142 -13.62 -6.19 7.30
N TYR A 143 -12.91 -6.42 6.19
CA TYR A 143 -12.09 -7.62 6.00
C TYR A 143 -10.93 -7.69 7.01
N ALA A 144 -10.16 -6.62 7.16
CA ALA A 144 -9.02 -6.55 8.08
C ALA A 144 -9.43 -6.88 9.52
N LYS A 145 -10.55 -6.31 10.00
CA LYS A 145 -11.09 -6.57 11.35
C LYS A 145 -11.47 -8.03 11.55
N ARG A 146 -12.16 -8.63 10.58
CA ARG A 146 -12.55 -10.06 10.64
C ARG A 146 -11.35 -10.97 10.59
N TYR A 147 -10.38 -10.65 9.74
CA TYR A 147 -9.15 -11.43 9.59
C TYR A 147 -8.31 -11.39 10.87
N ALA A 148 -8.11 -10.21 11.47
CA ALA A 148 -7.38 -10.06 12.72
C ALA A 148 -8.05 -10.84 13.87
N GLN A 149 -9.38 -10.77 13.97
CA GLN A 149 -10.12 -11.56 14.97
C GLN A 149 -9.97 -13.06 14.74
N LEU A 150 -10.13 -13.52 13.50
CA LEU A 150 -9.98 -14.93 13.13
C LEU A 150 -8.59 -15.46 13.49
N LEU A 151 -7.54 -14.68 13.20
CA LEU A 151 -6.18 -15.05 13.54
C LEU A 151 -5.97 -15.09 15.06
N ALA A 152 -6.48 -14.12 15.80
CA ALA A 152 -6.40 -14.10 17.25
C ALA A 152 -7.11 -15.31 17.89
N ASP A 153 -8.32 -15.65 17.41
CA ASP A 153 -9.08 -16.80 17.88
C ASP A 153 -8.34 -18.12 17.61
N HIS A 154 -7.77 -18.25 16.40
CA HIS A 154 -6.98 -19.40 16.01
C HIS A 154 -5.74 -19.57 16.91
N LEU A 155 -4.94 -18.51 17.07
CA LEU A 155 -3.74 -18.53 17.92
C LEU A 155 -4.10 -18.81 19.38
N SER A 156 -5.21 -18.24 19.88
CA SER A 156 -5.68 -18.47 21.24
C SER A 156 -6.01 -19.94 21.50
N THR A 157 -6.74 -20.56 20.57
CA THR A 157 -7.21 -21.95 20.69
C THR A 157 -6.06 -22.93 20.50
N SER A 158 -5.15 -22.65 19.57
CA SER A 158 -4.07 -23.57 19.23
C SER A 158 -2.90 -23.52 20.20
N VAL A 159 -2.53 -22.34 20.72
CA VAL A 159 -1.30 -22.17 21.51
C VAL A 159 -1.50 -21.29 22.74
N LEU A 160 -2.03 -20.07 22.60
CA LEU A 160 -1.91 -19.06 23.67
C LEU A 160 -2.65 -19.44 24.95
N GLN A 161 -3.77 -20.15 24.88
CA GLN A 161 -4.51 -20.61 26.07
C GLN A 161 -3.69 -21.56 26.97
N PHE A 162 -2.70 -22.25 26.39
CA PHE A 162 -1.84 -23.19 27.11
C PHE A 162 -0.60 -22.52 27.72
N LEU A 163 -0.35 -21.25 27.38
CA LEU A 163 0.77 -20.48 27.94
C LEU A 163 0.42 -19.88 29.31
N PRO A 164 1.43 -19.52 30.12
CA PRO A 164 1.23 -18.70 31.32
C PRO A 164 0.55 -17.37 30.99
N GLU A 165 -0.22 -16.83 31.94
CA GLU A 165 -1.07 -15.64 31.72
C GLU A 165 -0.28 -14.41 31.26
N SER A 166 0.99 -14.29 31.68
CA SER A 166 1.90 -13.21 31.27
C SER A 166 2.41 -13.30 29.83
N MET A 167 2.01 -14.33 29.07
CA MET A 167 2.47 -14.58 27.69
C MET A 167 1.30 -14.86 26.73
N ARG A 168 0.06 -14.59 27.15
CA ARG A 168 -1.13 -14.88 26.34
C ARG A 168 -1.52 -13.74 25.41
N GLY A 169 -1.03 -12.53 25.65
CA GLY A 169 -1.33 -11.38 24.80
C GLY A 169 -0.51 -11.44 23.50
N LEU A 170 -1.16 -11.05 22.41
CA LEU A 170 -0.51 -10.92 21.09
C LEU A 170 0.37 -9.67 20.99
N ASP A 171 0.12 -8.70 21.86
CA ASP A 171 0.78 -7.39 21.89
C ASP A 171 1.65 -7.22 23.15
N ASP A 172 1.87 -8.30 23.90
CA ASP A 172 2.61 -8.25 25.15
C ASP A 172 4.07 -7.80 24.89
N PRO A 173 4.62 -6.93 25.74
CA PRO A 173 6.01 -6.55 25.65
C PRO A 173 6.90 -7.78 25.88
N ALA A 174 8.07 -7.80 25.24
CA ALA A 174 8.98 -8.93 25.36
C ALA A 174 9.32 -9.21 26.84
N PRO A 175 9.36 -10.49 27.28
CA PRO A 175 9.66 -10.83 28.68
C PRO A 175 10.99 -10.21 29.13
N GLY A 176 10.98 -9.50 30.25
CA GLY A 176 12.18 -8.84 30.80
C GLY A 176 12.38 -7.37 30.38
N THR A 177 11.46 -6.80 29.60
CA THR A 177 11.46 -5.35 29.32
C THR A 177 10.79 -4.57 30.45
N SER A 178 11.47 -3.53 30.96
CA SER A 178 11.05 -2.74 32.13
C SER A 178 9.93 -1.73 31.84
N MET A 179 9.38 -1.74 30.62
CA MET A 179 8.43 -0.74 30.15
C MET A 179 7.04 -1.39 30.07
N PRO A 180 6.17 -1.19 31.09
CA PRO A 180 4.85 -1.83 31.16
C PRO A 180 3.85 -1.43 30.06
N ASN A 181 4.26 -0.55 29.13
CA ASN A 181 3.45 -0.04 28.02
C ASN A 181 4.23 0.04 26.68
N ALA A 182 5.39 -0.62 26.57
CA ALA A 182 6.05 -0.71 25.27
C ALA A 182 5.21 -1.59 24.33
N PRO A 183 4.85 -1.14 23.12
CA PRO A 183 4.15 -2.00 22.17
C PRO A 183 5.01 -3.24 21.89
N GLY A 184 4.43 -4.43 22.04
CA GLY A 184 5.11 -5.67 21.72
C GLY A 184 5.68 -5.64 20.29
N GLY A 185 6.95 -5.99 20.13
CA GLY A 185 7.62 -6.04 18.83
C GLY A 185 7.13 -7.17 17.92
N MET A 186 6.07 -7.88 18.31
CA MET A 186 5.48 -8.99 17.59
C MET A 186 4.43 -8.55 16.54
N LEU A 187 3.99 -7.30 16.58
CA LEU A 187 3.08 -6.74 15.59
C LEU A 187 3.82 -6.43 14.29
N ALA A 188 3.39 -7.08 13.21
CA ALA A 188 3.86 -6.76 11.87
C ALA A 188 3.37 -5.35 11.46
N ALA A 189 4.32 -4.42 11.38
CA ALA A 189 4.13 -3.08 10.83
C ALA A 189 4.89 -2.96 9.50
N PRO A 190 4.44 -2.12 8.56
CA PRO A 190 5.16 -1.89 7.32
C PRO A 190 6.55 -1.28 7.61
N SER A 191 7.60 -1.89 7.04
CA SER A 191 8.97 -1.37 7.16
C SER A 191 9.19 -0.25 6.14
N LEU A 192 9.24 0.99 6.62
CA LEU A 192 9.43 2.18 5.78
C LEU A 192 10.87 2.32 5.25
N ASP A 193 11.83 1.63 5.87
CA ASP A 193 13.24 1.61 5.42
C ASP A 193 13.49 0.62 4.27
N THR A 194 12.44 -0.05 3.78
CA THR A 194 12.56 -0.98 2.66
C THR A 194 12.95 -0.22 1.39
N PRO A 195 14.03 -0.61 0.69
CA PRO A 195 14.43 0.07 -0.54
C PRO A 195 13.40 -0.16 -1.65
N VAL A 196 13.07 0.91 -2.37
CA VAL A 196 12.09 0.90 -3.48
C VAL A 196 12.70 1.49 -4.74
N PHE A 197 12.20 1.06 -5.89
CA PHE A 197 12.55 1.68 -7.17
C PHE A 197 11.59 2.84 -7.45
N VAL A 198 12.16 4.02 -7.74
CA VAL A 198 11.41 5.22 -8.07
C VAL A 198 11.76 5.69 -9.49
N TYR A 199 10.76 6.19 -10.20
CA TYR A 199 10.93 6.86 -11.48
C TYR A 199 10.41 8.30 -11.36
N GLY A 200 11.33 9.26 -11.40
CA GLY A 200 11.00 10.68 -11.35
C GLY A 200 10.34 11.15 -12.64
N LYS A 201 9.08 11.58 -12.57
CA LYS A 201 8.35 12.17 -13.70
C LYS A 201 8.57 13.68 -13.81
N GLU A 202 8.81 14.32 -12.67
CA GLU A 202 9.00 15.76 -12.52
C GLU A 202 10.26 16.02 -11.70
N ASP A 203 10.75 17.26 -11.74
CA ASP A 203 11.89 17.67 -10.91
C ASP A 203 11.48 17.66 -9.43
N GLY A 204 11.99 16.68 -8.69
CA GLY A 204 11.75 16.50 -7.26
C GLY A 204 12.70 17.30 -6.37
N GLY A 205 13.57 18.13 -6.94
CA GLY A 205 14.59 18.86 -6.21
C GLY A 205 15.74 17.97 -5.71
N SER A 206 16.41 18.40 -4.65
CA SER A 206 17.56 17.69 -4.09
C SER A 206 17.12 16.68 -3.02
N LEU A 207 17.46 15.40 -3.22
CA LEU A 207 17.25 14.33 -2.25
C LEU A 207 18.57 14.05 -1.51
N THR A 208 18.56 14.17 -0.18
CA THR A 208 19.68 13.72 0.67
C THR A 208 19.51 12.24 0.95
N LEU A 209 20.40 11.41 0.41
CA LEU A 209 20.47 10.00 0.76
C LEU A 209 21.24 9.85 2.09
N PRO A 210 20.77 9.00 3.02
CA PRO A 210 21.57 8.68 4.21
C PRO A 210 22.87 8.00 3.77
N ASP A 211 23.99 8.40 4.37
CA ASP A 211 25.29 7.77 4.12
C ASP A 211 25.20 6.27 4.43
N ALA A 212 25.71 5.45 3.50
CA ALA A 212 25.69 3.99 3.65
C ALA A 212 26.53 3.57 4.87
N VAL A 213 25.92 2.89 5.83
CA VAL A 213 26.59 2.14 6.90
C VAL A 213 26.79 0.70 6.46
#